data_AF-A0A0K9NJ30-F1
#
_entry.id   AF-A0A0K9NJ30-F1
#
_cell.length_a   1.000
_cell.length_b   1.000
_cell.length_c   1.000
_cell.angle_alpha   90.00
_cell.angle_beta   90.00
_cell.angle_gamma   90.00
#
_symmetry.space_group_name_H-M   'P 1'
#
loop_
_entity.id
_entity.type
_entity.pdbx_description
1 polymer ?
#
loop_
_entity_poly.entity_id
_entity_poly.type
_entity_poly.pdbx_seq_one_letter_code
_entity_poly.pdbx_strand_id
1 'polypeptide(L)'
;MDTEIEKIFLVLWLGRHRCDFFFSCINPYPFLLPLPILICKSAMASPAVLAIFLLFAAPCIIALVPDGILPNGNFENGPAASHLNGTIITDPNALPNWEISGYVEYIKSGQKQGDMLLLVPEGAFAVRLGNEASIKQNLNLTVGTTYSLTMSVGRTCAQKERLNVSISPEYDDFPIQTLYSSDGWDSYAWGFQAKLANAVLVVHNPGIEEDPDCGPIIDLIAIKTITRHNLLKNGNFERGPYIIPNTSFGVLIPPEIDSIHSPLPGWFVESLKAVRYIDSEHYAIPKGHRAVELLAGRESAIAQIVTTVPGKTYDLSFSVGDASNDCVGSMVLEAFADKESLKVPYESSGKGGFTRVMLRFNASGLSSRVAFYSSFYHTKVDAALCGPIVDDVMLVAVDD
;
A
#
# COMPACT_ATOMS: atom_id res chain seq x y z
N MET A 1 -4.33 -7.71 44.12
CA MET A 1 -4.43 -6.36 44.69
C MET A 1 -5.75 -5.82 44.20
N ASP A 2 -6.75 -5.93 45.07
CA ASP A 2 -8.13 -5.53 44.80
C ASP A 2 -8.18 -4.06 44.37
N THR A 3 -8.90 -3.76 43.30
CA THR A 3 -9.22 -2.38 42.92
C THR A 3 -10.70 -2.15 43.21
N GLU A 4 -10.95 -1.46 44.32
CA GLU A 4 -12.26 -0.90 44.66
C GLU A 4 -12.73 0.06 43.56
N ILE A 5 -14.00 -0.07 43.18
CA ILE A 5 -14.70 0.86 42.28
C ILE A 5 -15.17 2.04 43.14
N GLU A 6 -14.50 3.19 43.07
CA GLU A 6 -15.02 4.43 43.66
C GLU A 6 -16.21 4.95 42.83
N LYS A 7 -17.39 5.02 43.47
CA LYS A 7 -18.58 5.68 42.91
C LYS A 7 -18.64 7.12 43.42
N ILE A 8 -18.50 8.09 42.51
CA ILE A 8 -18.69 9.51 42.84
C ILE A 8 -20.16 9.87 42.58
N PHE A 9 -20.85 10.35 43.63
CA PHE A 9 -22.21 10.89 43.53
C PHE A 9 -22.18 12.42 43.55
N LEU A 10 -22.78 13.04 42.53
CA LEU A 10 -23.08 14.47 42.54
C LEU A 10 -24.61 14.64 42.59
N VAL A 11 -25.11 15.34 43.61
CA VAL A 11 -26.54 15.62 43.77
C VAL A 11 -26.77 17.10 43.50
N LEU A 12 -27.55 17.41 42.46
CA LEU A 12 -28.03 18.77 42.19
C LEU A 12 -29.56 18.79 42.30
N TRP A 13 -30.07 19.84 42.94
CA TRP A 13 -31.50 20.09 43.10
C TRP A 13 -31.97 21.07 42.01
N LEU A 14 -32.85 20.61 41.13
CA LEU A 14 -33.60 21.46 40.19
C LEU A 14 -35.09 21.32 40.53
N GLY A 15 -35.59 22.26 41.33
CA GLY A 15 -36.96 22.19 41.86
C GLY A 15 -37.15 21.04 42.86
N ARG A 16 -38.40 20.61 43.12
CA ARG A 16 -38.78 19.73 44.25
C ARG A 16 -38.38 18.24 44.11
N HIS A 17 -37.52 17.89 43.16
CA HIS A 17 -37.16 16.50 42.85
C HIS A 17 -35.65 16.29 42.76
N ARG A 18 -35.19 15.14 43.27
CA ARG A 18 -33.79 14.75 43.40
C ARG A 18 -33.38 13.91 42.17
N CYS A 19 -32.29 14.28 41.50
CA CYS A 19 -31.69 13.48 40.42
C CYS A 19 -30.30 12.98 40.84
N ASP A 20 -30.06 11.68 40.68
CA ASP A 20 -28.78 11.04 40.99
C ASP A 20 -28.05 10.66 39.69
N PHE A 21 -26.77 11.03 39.58
CA PHE A 21 -25.91 10.74 38.42
C PHE A 21 -25.04 9.50 38.67
N PHE A 22 -24.90 8.63 37.65
CA PHE A 22 -24.00 7.46 37.67
C PHE A 22 -23.00 7.52 36.52
N PHE A 23 -21.71 7.36 36.82
CA PHE A 23 -20.65 7.11 35.84
C PHE A 23 -20.22 5.64 35.91
N SER A 24 -20.10 4.96 34.76
CA SER A 24 -19.49 3.63 34.66
C SER A 24 -18.40 3.69 33.59
N CYS A 25 -17.15 3.43 33.98
CA CYS A 25 -16.00 3.36 33.09
C CYS A 25 -15.80 1.92 32.60
N ILE A 26 -16.07 1.66 31.32
CA ILE A 26 -15.44 0.54 30.59
C ILE A 26 -14.95 1.14 29.26
N ASN A 27 -13.64 1.30 29.12
CA ASN A 27 -13.01 1.96 27.97
C ASN A 27 -11.72 1.22 27.57
N PRO A 28 -11.50 0.87 26.28
CA PRO A 28 -10.19 0.48 25.77
C PRO A 28 -9.53 1.52 24.83
N TYR A 29 -9.90 2.81 24.88
CA TYR A 29 -9.22 3.88 24.11
C TYR A 29 -9.06 5.18 24.93
N PRO A 30 -7.84 5.68 25.19
CA PRO A 30 -7.68 6.99 25.81
C PRO A 30 -8.05 8.06 24.76
N PHE A 31 -8.71 9.14 25.19
CA PHE A 31 -9.14 10.31 24.38
C PHE A 31 -10.54 10.33 23.76
N LEU A 32 -11.52 9.69 24.41
CA LEU A 32 -12.93 10.12 24.30
C LEU A 32 -13.43 10.49 25.71
N LEU A 33 -13.86 11.74 25.89
CA LEU A 33 -14.68 12.12 27.05
C LEU A 33 -15.99 11.31 26.98
N PRO A 34 -16.43 10.65 28.06
CA PRO A 34 -17.68 9.91 28.03
C PRO A 34 -18.84 10.89 27.88
N LEU A 35 -19.67 10.70 26.85
CA LEU A 35 -20.96 11.39 26.75
C LEU A 35 -21.84 10.97 27.95
N PRO A 36 -22.46 11.92 28.68
CA PRO A 36 -23.35 11.56 29.78
C PRO A 36 -24.63 10.95 29.22
N ILE A 37 -24.92 9.70 29.59
CA ILE A 37 -26.22 9.08 29.31
C ILE A 37 -27.19 9.55 30.39
N LEU A 38 -28.13 10.42 30.01
CA LEU A 38 -29.21 10.91 30.87
C LEU A 38 -30.30 9.83 31.00
N ILE A 39 -30.31 9.05 32.09
CA ILE A 39 -31.47 8.20 32.42
C ILE A 39 -32.28 8.91 33.50
N CYS A 40 -33.11 9.87 33.09
CA CYS A 40 -34.12 10.42 33.99
C CYS A 40 -35.33 9.47 34.01
N LYS A 41 -35.51 8.72 35.11
CA LYS A 41 -36.73 7.93 35.35
C LYS A 41 -37.87 8.87 35.75
N SER A 42 -38.48 9.52 34.76
CA SER A 42 -39.88 9.97 34.69
C SER A 42 -39.99 11.22 33.80
N ALA A 43 -41.04 11.25 32.96
CA ALA A 43 -41.38 12.26 31.96
C ALA A 43 -40.68 12.15 30.58
N MET A 44 -40.77 10.96 29.94
CA MET A 44 -40.88 10.93 28.47
C MET A 44 -42.31 11.27 28.08
N ALA A 45 -42.57 12.49 27.61
CA ALA A 45 -43.82 12.82 26.90
C ALA A 45 -43.70 14.16 26.14
N SER A 46 -42.77 14.28 25.20
CA SER A 46 -42.95 15.22 24.09
C SER A 46 -42.17 14.74 22.86
N PRO A 47 -42.84 14.37 21.75
CA PRO A 47 -42.18 13.95 20.51
C PRO A 47 -41.30 15.05 19.90
N ALA A 48 -41.53 16.32 20.26
CA ALA A 48 -40.73 17.46 19.79
C ALA A 48 -39.30 17.47 20.39
N VAL A 49 -39.12 17.02 21.63
CA VAL A 49 -37.80 17.03 22.29
C VAL A 49 -36.91 15.90 21.76
N LEU A 50 -37.51 14.74 21.45
CA LEU A 50 -36.80 13.62 20.81
C LEU A 50 -36.39 13.95 19.37
N ALA A 51 -37.24 14.65 18.62
CA ALA A 51 -36.94 15.12 17.27
C ALA A 51 -35.80 16.16 17.25
N ILE A 52 -35.76 17.08 18.23
CA ILE A 52 -34.67 18.05 18.37
C ILE A 52 -33.35 17.35 18.73
N PHE A 53 -33.38 16.34 19.61
CA PHE A 53 -32.17 15.55 19.94
C PHE A 53 -31.65 14.74 18.75
N LEU A 54 -32.54 14.22 17.90
CA LEU A 54 -32.19 13.54 16.65
C LEU A 54 -31.70 14.52 15.55
N LEU A 55 -32.15 15.77 15.56
CA LEU A 55 -31.69 16.82 14.63
C LEU A 55 -30.30 17.39 15.01
N PHE A 56 -29.92 17.37 16.30
CA PHE A 56 -28.58 17.78 16.76
C PHE A 56 -27.57 16.63 16.85
N ALA A 57 -28.03 15.38 16.74
CA ALA A 57 -27.18 14.22 16.50
C ALA A 57 -26.92 14.06 15.00
N ALA A 58 -26.47 15.11 14.31
CA ALA A 58 -25.85 14.93 13.02
C ALA A 58 -24.55 14.15 13.29
N PRO A 59 -24.38 12.91 12.81
CA PRO A 59 -23.05 12.33 12.78
C PRO A 59 -22.20 13.32 11.99
N CYS A 60 -21.14 13.83 12.60
CA CYS A 60 -20.05 14.42 11.84
C CYS A 60 -19.49 13.27 11.00
N ILE A 61 -20.06 13.05 9.81
CA ILE A 61 -19.54 12.12 8.83
C ILE A 61 -18.29 12.81 8.30
N ILE A 62 -17.21 12.66 9.05
CA ILE A 62 -15.87 12.85 8.54
C ILE A 62 -15.77 11.82 7.41
N ALA A 63 -15.87 12.29 6.16
CA ALA A 63 -15.76 11.44 4.99
C ALA A 63 -14.37 10.81 4.99
N LEU A 64 -14.30 9.56 5.44
CA LEU A 64 -13.09 8.74 5.39
C LEU A 64 -12.70 8.60 3.93
N VAL A 65 -11.40 8.70 3.61
CA VAL A 65 -10.94 8.40 2.25
C VAL A 65 -11.28 6.94 1.92
N PRO A 66 -12.17 6.68 0.95
CA PRO A 66 -12.51 5.32 0.57
C PRO A 66 -11.32 4.68 -0.14
N ASP A 67 -11.21 3.34 -0.03
CA ASP A 67 -10.24 2.60 -0.81
C ASP A 67 -10.49 2.83 -2.32
N GLY A 68 -9.46 3.21 -3.06
CA GLY A 68 -9.59 3.52 -4.48
C GLY A 68 -8.61 4.58 -4.98
N ILE A 69 -8.81 4.98 -6.24
CA ILE A 69 -8.12 6.13 -6.83
C ILE A 69 -8.51 7.38 -6.03
N LEU A 70 -7.52 8.18 -5.65
CA LEU A 70 -7.72 9.44 -4.97
C LEU A 70 -8.55 10.41 -5.83
N PRO A 71 -9.20 11.42 -5.25
CA PRO A 71 -9.90 12.44 -6.03
C PRO A 71 -8.98 13.03 -7.12
N ASN A 72 -9.36 12.80 -8.38
CA ASN A 72 -8.56 13.16 -9.57
C ASN A 72 -7.11 12.64 -9.54
N GLY A 73 -6.85 11.48 -8.91
CA GLY A 73 -5.52 10.86 -8.86
C GLY A 73 -5.08 10.22 -10.17
N ASN A 74 -5.99 10.09 -11.15
CA ASN A 74 -5.73 9.68 -12.53
C ASN A 74 -5.71 10.87 -13.51
N PHE A 75 -5.81 12.10 -13.01
CA PHE A 75 -5.66 13.34 -13.79
C PHE A 75 -6.56 13.54 -15.02
N GLU A 76 -7.62 12.73 -15.18
CA GLU A 76 -8.58 12.86 -16.29
C GLU A 76 -9.40 14.15 -16.24
N ASN A 77 -9.48 14.81 -15.08
CA ASN A 77 -10.02 16.17 -14.99
C ASN A 77 -8.86 17.18 -14.99
N GLY A 78 -8.65 17.80 -16.14
CA GLY A 78 -7.58 18.78 -16.34
C GLY A 78 -7.89 20.19 -15.83
N PRO A 79 -6.86 21.06 -15.77
CA PRO A 79 -7.03 22.48 -15.52
C PRO A 79 -7.77 23.18 -16.67
N ALA A 80 -8.36 24.35 -16.38
CA ALA A 80 -8.93 25.20 -17.41
C ALA A 80 -7.85 25.67 -18.40
N ALA A 81 -8.19 25.82 -19.69
CA ALA A 81 -7.25 26.27 -20.71
C ALA A 81 -6.61 27.64 -20.42
N SER A 82 -7.27 28.49 -19.63
CA SER A 82 -6.72 29.78 -19.18
C SER A 82 -5.59 29.66 -18.16
N HIS A 83 -5.46 28.50 -17.51
CA HIS A 83 -4.40 28.19 -16.54
C HIS A 83 -3.29 27.30 -17.14
N LEU A 84 -3.27 27.19 -18.47
CA LEU A 84 -2.27 26.44 -19.21
C LEU A 84 -1.49 27.37 -20.14
N ASN A 85 -0.17 27.28 -20.11
CA ASN A 85 0.71 27.83 -21.13
C ASN A 85 1.32 26.66 -21.91
N GLY A 86 0.66 26.25 -22.99
CA GLY A 86 0.94 24.97 -23.63
C GLY A 86 0.50 23.82 -22.72
N THR A 87 1.45 23.02 -22.26
CA THR A 87 1.26 21.92 -21.30
C THR A 87 1.54 22.34 -19.86
N ILE A 88 2.18 23.49 -19.65
CA ILE A 88 2.61 23.95 -18.33
C ILE A 88 1.42 24.53 -17.57
N ILE A 89 1.20 24.06 -16.34
CA ILE A 89 0.18 24.59 -15.44
C ILE A 89 0.70 25.88 -14.80
N THR A 90 -0.03 26.98 -14.95
CA THR A 90 0.43 28.32 -14.52
C THR A 90 -0.10 28.78 -13.17
N ASP A 91 -1.19 28.18 -12.68
CA ASP A 91 -1.78 28.49 -11.36
C ASP A 91 -1.60 27.28 -10.42
N PRO A 92 -1.01 27.47 -9.22
CA PRO A 92 -0.82 26.42 -8.22
C PRO A 92 -2.06 25.59 -7.88
N ASN A 93 -3.26 26.14 -8.04
CA ASN A 93 -4.53 25.47 -7.68
C ASN A 93 -5.38 25.09 -8.90
N ALA A 94 -4.83 25.17 -10.11
CA ALA A 94 -5.59 24.90 -11.33
C ALA A 94 -5.89 23.41 -11.54
N LEU A 95 -5.08 22.50 -11.00
CA LEU A 95 -5.30 21.07 -11.12
C LEU A 95 -6.37 20.63 -10.09
N PRO A 96 -7.54 20.13 -10.52
CA PRO A 96 -8.61 19.78 -9.59
C PRO A 96 -8.16 18.79 -8.51
N ASN A 97 -8.42 19.12 -7.23
CA ASN A 97 -8.05 18.35 -6.03
C ASN A 97 -6.54 18.25 -5.70
N TRP A 98 -5.68 18.92 -6.47
CA TRP A 98 -4.24 18.89 -6.28
C TRP A 98 -3.68 20.30 -6.29
N GLU A 99 -2.83 20.63 -5.34
CA GLU A 99 -2.04 21.85 -5.42
C GLU A 99 -0.66 21.50 -5.97
N ILE A 100 -0.14 22.32 -6.87
CA ILE A 100 1.15 22.12 -7.51
C ILE A 100 2.18 23.11 -6.97
N SER A 101 3.45 22.74 -7.06
CA SER A 101 4.58 23.64 -6.81
C SER A 101 5.67 23.39 -7.84
N GLY A 102 6.31 24.45 -8.31
CA GLY A 102 7.36 24.38 -9.32
C GLY A 102 6.82 24.14 -10.73
N TYR A 103 7.66 23.52 -11.57
CA TYR A 103 7.35 23.25 -12.97
C TYR A 103 6.55 21.96 -13.12
N VAL A 104 5.25 22.07 -13.40
CA VAL A 104 4.36 20.92 -13.56
C VAL A 104 3.64 21.01 -14.89
N GLU A 105 3.69 19.94 -15.65
CA GLU A 105 3.02 19.84 -16.95
C GLU A 105 1.85 18.88 -16.89
N TYR A 106 0.75 19.30 -17.50
CA TYR A 106 -0.40 18.47 -17.81
C TYR A 106 -0.22 17.90 -19.22
N ILE A 107 0.08 16.62 -19.29
CA ILE A 107 0.43 15.94 -20.54
C ILE A 107 -0.75 15.12 -21.06
N LYS A 108 -0.85 15.03 -22.39
CA LYS A 108 -1.87 14.23 -23.06
C LYS A 108 -1.24 12.98 -23.69
N SER A 109 -1.97 11.87 -23.67
CA SER A 109 -1.59 10.64 -24.37
C SER A 109 -1.31 10.92 -25.86
N GLY A 110 -0.17 10.39 -26.34
CA GLY A 110 0.29 10.62 -27.71
C GLY A 110 1.11 11.90 -27.91
N GLN A 111 1.29 12.72 -26.87
CA GLN A 111 2.11 13.93 -26.94
C GLN A 111 3.58 13.57 -27.18
N LYS A 112 4.25 14.41 -27.98
CA LYS A 112 5.68 14.28 -28.27
C LYS A 112 6.47 15.41 -27.66
N GLN A 113 7.69 15.10 -27.25
CA GLN A 113 8.74 16.06 -26.92
C GLN A 113 9.92 15.79 -27.85
N GLY A 114 10.10 16.66 -28.85
CA GLY A 114 10.98 16.34 -29.97
C GLY A 114 10.52 15.05 -30.67
N ASP A 115 11.41 14.07 -30.75
CA ASP A 115 11.11 12.74 -31.32
C ASP A 115 10.60 11.73 -30.28
N MET A 116 10.65 12.06 -28.97
CA MET A 116 10.22 11.18 -27.89
C MET A 116 8.71 11.22 -27.72
N LEU A 117 8.07 10.05 -27.61
CA LEU A 117 6.67 9.91 -27.24
C LEU A 117 6.54 9.87 -25.71
N LEU A 118 5.71 10.74 -25.13
CA LEU A 118 5.38 10.68 -23.72
C LEU A 118 4.29 9.64 -23.51
N LEU A 119 4.61 8.59 -22.75
CA LEU A 119 3.70 7.49 -22.46
C LEU A 119 2.89 7.82 -21.21
N VAL A 120 1.57 7.83 -21.37
CA VAL A 120 0.61 7.99 -20.27
C VAL A 120 0.21 6.59 -19.80
N PRO A 121 0.41 6.24 -18.51
CA PRO A 121 0.16 4.89 -18.01
C PRO A 121 -1.26 4.37 -18.26
N GLU A 122 -2.29 5.20 -18.04
CA GLU A 122 -3.68 4.86 -18.31
C GLU A 122 -4.49 6.11 -18.71
N GLY A 123 -5.59 5.93 -19.43
CA GLY A 123 -6.45 7.07 -19.77
C GLY A 123 -5.83 8.01 -20.81
N ALA A 124 -6.21 9.28 -20.72
CA ALA A 124 -5.86 10.31 -21.68
C ALA A 124 -4.84 11.32 -21.15
N PHE A 125 -4.67 11.44 -19.84
CA PHE A 125 -3.86 12.49 -19.24
C PHE A 125 -3.03 12.01 -18.06
N ALA A 126 -1.89 12.68 -17.86
CA ALA A 126 -1.05 12.49 -16.68
C ALA A 126 -0.37 13.81 -16.32
N VAL A 127 0.36 13.81 -15.21
CA VAL A 127 1.15 14.96 -14.77
C VAL A 127 2.63 14.63 -14.83
N ARG A 128 3.43 15.53 -15.40
CA ARG A 128 4.89 15.42 -15.37
C ARG A 128 5.48 16.44 -14.41
N LEU A 129 6.41 16.00 -13.57
CA LEU A 129 7.09 16.85 -12.59
C LEU A 129 8.49 17.23 -13.10
N GLY A 130 8.74 18.53 -13.29
CA GLY A 130 10.09 19.03 -13.53
C GLY A 130 10.95 19.01 -12.25
N ASN A 131 12.16 19.56 -12.36
CA ASN A 131 13.09 19.66 -11.23
C ASN A 131 12.48 20.42 -10.04
N GLU A 132 12.60 19.86 -8.84
CA GLU A 132 12.03 20.38 -7.59
C GLU A 132 10.51 20.61 -7.60
N ALA A 133 9.82 20.05 -8.59
CA ALA A 133 8.37 20.18 -8.70
C ALA A 133 7.65 19.15 -7.85
N SER A 134 6.44 19.50 -7.40
CA SER A 134 5.61 18.58 -6.62
C SER A 134 4.13 18.79 -6.87
N ILE A 135 3.38 17.74 -6.58
CA ILE A 135 1.93 17.77 -6.43
C ILE A 135 1.58 17.35 -5.00
N LYS A 136 0.55 17.99 -4.43
CA LYS A 136 0.09 17.67 -3.08
C LYS A 136 -1.43 17.59 -2.98
N GLN A 137 -1.89 16.74 -2.07
CA GLN A 137 -3.30 16.57 -1.75
C GLN A 137 -3.48 16.36 -0.24
N ASN A 138 -4.54 16.94 0.31
CA ASN A 138 -4.92 16.71 1.70
C ASN A 138 -5.73 15.41 1.80
N LEU A 139 -5.34 14.53 2.70
CA LEU A 139 -5.98 13.24 2.95
C LEU A 139 -6.61 13.23 4.34
N ASN A 140 -7.81 12.65 4.41
CA ASN A 140 -8.56 12.45 5.64
C ASN A 140 -8.52 10.98 6.06
N LEU A 141 -7.62 10.69 7.01
CA LEU A 141 -7.22 9.35 7.42
C LEU A 141 -7.70 9.02 8.83
N THR A 142 -7.81 7.73 9.13
CA THR A 142 -8.01 7.24 10.51
C THR A 142 -6.66 7.00 11.20
N VAL A 143 -6.37 7.76 12.25
CA VAL A 143 -5.14 7.63 13.05
C VAL A 143 -4.96 6.20 13.55
N GLY A 144 -3.73 5.68 13.45
CA GLY A 144 -3.35 4.32 13.84
C GLY A 144 -3.66 3.25 12.80
N THR A 145 -4.42 3.58 11.75
CA THR A 145 -4.70 2.66 10.64
C THR A 145 -3.52 2.61 9.68
N THR A 146 -3.18 1.41 9.18
CA THR A 146 -2.20 1.24 8.11
C THR A 146 -2.90 1.41 6.76
N TYR A 147 -2.29 2.21 5.88
CA TYR A 147 -2.72 2.38 4.50
C TYR A 147 -1.59 1.96 3.56
N SER A 148 -1.93 1.65 2.32
CA SER A 148 -0.99 1.59 1.20
C SER A 148 -1.38 2.67 0.20
N LEU A 149 -0.40 3.47 -0.19
CA LEU A 149 -0.44 4.30 -1.37
C LEU A 149 0.05 3.47 -2.56
N THR A 150 -0.56 3.65 -3.72
CA THR A 150 -0.13 3.06 -5.00
C THR A 150 -0.14 4.16 -6.06
N MET A 151 0.89 4.23 -6.91
CA MET A 151 0.92 5.19 -8.02
C MET A 151 1.68 4.62 -9.21
N SER A 152 1.32 5.03 -10.42
CA SER A 152 2.05 4.72 -11.64
C SER A 152 3.06 5.81 -11.94
N VAL A 153 4.29 5.40 -12.23
CA VAL A 153 5.40 6.31 -12.53
C VAL A 153 6.04 5.89 -13.84
N GLY A 154 5.93 6.78 -14.83
CA GLY A 154 6.63 6.70 -16.10
C GLY A 154 7.94 7.47 -16.06
N ARG A 155 8.99 6.90 -16.64
CA ARG A 155 10.32 7.55 -16.70
C ARG A 155 10.48 8.31 -18.01
N THR A 156 11.08 9.50 -17.96
CA THR A 156 11.44 10.24 -19.20
C THR A 156 12.92 10.57 -19.29
N CYS A 157 13.68 10.55 -18.19
CA CYS A 157 15.13 10.77 -18.20
C CYS A 157 15.92 9.48 -18.45
N ALA A 158 17.22 9.62 -18.76
CA ALA A 158 18.16 8.51 -18.84
C ALA A 158 18.94 8.25 -17.52
N GLN A 159 18.83 9.15 -16.54
CA GLN A 159 19.65 9.18 -15.33
C GLN A 159 18.99 8.52 -14.11
N LYS A 160 19.67 8.57 -12.95
CA LYS A 160 19.20 8.02 -11.67
C LYS A 160 18.07 8.88 -11.10
N GLU A 161 16.87 8.69 -11.64
CA GLU A 161 15.67 9.30 -11.11
C GLU A 161 15.28 8.69 -9.76
N ARG A 162 14.84 9.56 -8.84
CA ARG A 162 14.25 9.21 -7.55
C ARG A 162 12.97 10.00 -7.38
N LEU A 163 11.97 9.40 -6.77
CA LEU A 163 10.73 10.07 -6.42
C LEU A 163 10.59 10.13 -4.91
N ASN A 164 10.49 11.33 -4.35
CA ASN A 164 10.22 11.50 -2.94
C ASN A 164 8.70 11.48 -2.72
N VAL A 165 8.24 10.63 -1.83
CA VAL A 165 6.82 10.52 -1.51
C VAL A 165 6.65 10.63 -0.02
N SER A 166 5.83 11.58 0.40
CA SER A 166 5.61 11.86 1.82
C SER A 166 4.14 11.88 2.18
N ILE A 167 3.82 11.35 3.35
CA ILE A 167 2.53 11.50 4.02
C ILE A 167 2.82 11.93 5.45
N SER A 168 2.45 13.18 5.75
CA SER A 168 2.84 13.88 6.99
C SER A 168 2.78 12.99 8.25
N PRO A 169 3.89 12.83 9.01
CA PRO A 169 5.25 13.35 8.82
C PRO A 169 6.24 12.34 8.17
N GLU A 170 5.77 11.20 7.69
CA GLU A 170 6.61 10.13 7.12
C GLU A 170 6.90 10.41 5.64
N TYR A 171 8.05 9.92 5.17
CA TYR A 171 8.41 9.97 3.76
C TYR A 171 9.32 8.80 3.40
N ASP A 172 9.37 8.50 2.11
CA ASP A 172 10.29 7.53 1.53
C ASP A 172 10.76 7.99 0.14
N ASP A 173 11.91 7.47 -0.30
CA ASP A 173 12.49 7.78 -1.61
C ASP A 173 12.43 6.54 -2.51
N PHE A 174 11.56 6.55 -3.51
CA PHE A 174 11.46 5.43 -4.44
C PHE A 174 12.53 5.51 -5.55
N PRO A 175 13.37 4.48 -5.71
CA PRO A 175 14.26 4.39 -6.85
C PRO A 175 13.47 3.96 -8.10
N ILE A 176 13.16 4.91 -8.96
CA ILE A 176 12.40 4.67 -10.22
C ILE A 176 13.32 4.50 -11.44
N GLN A 177 14.63 4.37 -11.21
CA GLN A 177 15.62 4.17 -12.26
C GLN A 177 15.45 2.83 -13.01
N THR A 178 15.12 1.76 -12.28
CA THR A 178 14.94 0.42 -12.88
C THR A 178 13.51 0.30 -13.37
N LEU A 179 13.33 0.21 -14.69
CA LEU A 179 12.06 -0.17 -15.30
C LEU A 179 11.95 -1.70 -15.29
N TYR A 180 10.87 -2.20 -14.71
CA TYR A 180 10.56 -3.62 -14.65
C TYR A 180 9.57 -4.03 -15.75
N SER A 181 8.78 -3.07 -16.26
CA SER A 181 7.97 -3.23 -17.46
C SER A 181 8.64 -2.67 -18.73
N SER A 182 8.25 -3.24 -19.87
CA SER A 182 8.56 -2.76 -21.23
C SER A 182 7.64 -1.61 -21.67
N ASP A 183 6.57 -1.34 -20.91
CA ASP A 183 5.56 -0.33 -21.23
C ASP A 183 6.06 1.12 -21.03
N GLY A 184 7.17 1.32 -20.32
CA GLY A 184 7.73 2.64 -20.03
C GLY A 184 7.26 3.27 -18.71
N TRP A 185 6.45 2.54 -17.94
CA TRP A 185 6.07 2.88 -16.57
C TRP A 185 5.97 1.63 -15.70
N ASP A 186 5.96 1.84 -14.39
CA ASP A 186 5.64 0.81 -13.40
C ASP A 186 4.74 1.41 -12.31
N SER A 187 3.90 0.59 -11.68
CA SER A 187 3.17 1.00 -10.46
C SER A 187 3.95 0.62 -9.22
N TYR A 188 4.09 1.55 -8.29
CA TYR A 188 4.78 1.35 -7.02
C TYR A 188 3.81 1.49 -5.85
N ALA A 189 3.98 0.66 -4.83
CA ALA A 189 3.21 0.77 -3.60
C ALA A 189 4.07 0.92 -2.36
N TRP A 190 3.58 1.77 -1.45
CA TRP A 190 4.20 2.06 -0.17
C TRP A 190 3.16 2.02 0.93
N GLY A 191 3.48 1.34 2.02
CA GLY A 191 2.66 1.26 3.22
C GLY A 191 3.09 2.30 4.24
N PHE A 192 2.13 2.82 5.00
CA PHE A 192 2.41 3.74 6.10
C PHE A 192 1.32 3.63 7.17
N GLN A 193 1.61 4.04 8.40
CA GLN A 193 0.62 4.14 9.46
C GLN A 193 0.21 5.60 9.65
N ALA A 194 -1.08 5.90 9.53
CA ALA A 194 -1.57 7.27 9.68
C ALA A 194 -1.30 7.78 11.10
N LYS A 195 -0.41 8.77 11.22
CA LYS A 195 -0.12 9.47 12.48
C LYS A 195 -1.04 10.66 12.73
N LEU A 196 -1.62 11.21 11.66
CA LEU A 196 -2.50 12.38 11.68
C LEU A 196 -3.82 12.04 10.98
N ALA A 197 -4.91 12.63 11.45
CA ALA A 197 -6.21 12.50 10.81
C ALA A 197 -6.26 13.32 9.50
N ASN A 198 -5.71 14.53 9.52
CA ASN A 198 -5.49 15.33 8.33
C ASN A 198 -4.01 15.25 7.99
N ALA A 199 -3.66 14.45 6.99
CA ALA A 199 -2.29 14.30 6.51
C ALA A 199 -2.15 14.90 5.12
N VAL A 200 -0.98 15.45 4.81
CA VAL A 200 -0.68 15.94 3.46
C VAL A 200 0.13 14.87 2.74
N LEU A 201 -0.39 14.40 1.60
CA LEU A 201 0.36 13.63 0.61
C LEU A 201 1.12 14.61 -0.29
N VAL A 202 2.42 14.38 -0.46
CA VAL A 202 3.25 15.11 -1.43
C VAL A 202 4.03 14.09 -2.27
N VAL A 203 3.93 14.24 -3.59
CA VAL A 203 4.79 13.55 -4.55
C VAL A 203 5.72 14.59 -5.14
N HIS A 204 7.01 14.45 -4.88
CA HIS A 204 8.04 15.45 -5.19
C HIS A 204 9.16 14.82 -6.02
N ASN A 205 9.57 15.52 -7.06
CA ASN A 205 10.77 15.22 -7.83
C ASN A 205 11.94 16.03 -7.26
N PRO A 206 12.82 15.44 -6.42
CA PRO A 206 14.02 16.11 -5.91
C PRO A 206 15.15 16.17 -6.94
N GLY A 207 14.96 15.60 -8.13
CA GLY A 207 15.97 15.54 -9.16
C GLY A 207 16.37 16.94 -9.62
N ILE A 208 17.68 17.14 -9.80
CA ILE A 208 18.23 18.20 -10.64
C ILE A 208 18.72 17.51 -11.89
N GLU A 209 17.83 17.32 -12.84
CA GLU A 209 18.17 16.80 -14.16
C GLU A 209 18.85 17.88 -15.00
N GLU A 210 19.84 17.47 -15.80
CA GLU A 210 20.54 18.39 -16.72
C GLU A 210 19.58 18.93 -17.79
N ASP A 211 18.62 18.10 -18.21
CA ASP A 211 17.52 18.52 -19.06
C ASP A 211 16.34 18.95 -18.18
N PRO A 212 16.02 20.26 -18.10
CA PRO A 212 14.91 20.76 -17.30
C PRO A 212 13.55 20.32 -17.83
N ASP A 213 13.48 19.83 -19.08
CA ASP A 213 12.26 19.35 -19.70
C ASP A 213 12.05 17.84 -19.48
N CYS A 214 12.86 17.19 -18.65
CA CYS A 214 12.69 15.78 -18.28
C CYS A 214 12.26 15.63 -16.82
N GLY A 215 11.54 14.54 -16.53
CA GLY A 215 11.10 14.20 -15.19
C GLY A 215 10.04 13.11 -15.14
N PRO A 216 9.72 12.59 -13.95
CA PRO A 216 8.79 11.49 -13.80
C PRO A 216 7.37 11.91 -14.20
N ILE A 217 6.71 11.04 -14.97
CA ILE A 217 5.28 11.12 -15.28
C ILE A 217 4.55 10.37 -14.18
N ILE A 218 3.64 11.05 -13.50
CA ILE A 218 2.83 10.52 -12.41
C ILE A 218 1.39 10.36 -12.90
N ASP A 219 0.83 9.20 -12.60
CA ASP A 219 -0.56 8.87 -12.89
C ASP A 219 -1.10 7.90 -11.84
N LEU A 220 -2.42 7.70 -11.84
CA LEU A 220 -3.08 6.59 -11.16
C LEU A 220 -2.76 6.48 -9.66
N ILE A 221 -2.87 7.59 -8.92
CA ILE A 221 -2.62 7.63 -7.48
C ILE A 221 -3.84 7.11 -6.72
N ALA A 222 -3.65 6.00 -6.00
CA ALA A 222 -4.68 5.30 -5.23
C ALA A 222 -4.23 5.05 -3.79
N ILE A 223 -5.19 4.90 -2.89
CA ILE A 223 -4.97 4.55 -1.49
C ILE A 223 -5.88 3.40 -1.08
N LYS A 224 -5.39 2.55 -0.18
CA LYS A 224 -6.17 1.44 0.37
C LYS A 224 -5.81 1.16 1.82
N THR A 225 -6.81 0.83 2.61
CA THR A 225 -6.66 0.41 4.00
C THR A 225 -6.11 -1.01 4.09
N ILE A 226 -5.11 -1.24 4.94
CA ILE A 226 -4.49 -2.55 5.13
C ILE A 226 -4.74 -3.10 6.54
N THR A 227 -5.41 -4.25 6.63
CA THR A 227 -5.68 -4.93 7.91
C THR A 227 -4.57 -5.92 8.26
N ARG A 228 -3.91 -5.73 9.42
CA ARG A 228 -2.87 -6.64 9.93
C ARG A 228 -3.49 -7.66 10.90
N HIS A 229 -3.60 -8.94 10.51
CA HIS A 229 -4.03 -10.04 11.39
C HIS A 229 -3.11 -11.28 11.30
N ASN A 230 -2.99 -12.01 12.42
CA ASN A 230 -2.41 -13.36 12.64
C ASN A 230 -0.88 -13.51 12.84
N LEU A 231 -0.48 -14.71 13.28
CA LEU A 231 0.89 -15.12 13.65
C LEU A 231 1.81 -15.37 12.44
N LEU A 232 1.24 -15.84 11.32
CA LEU A 232 1.83 -15.69 9.99
C LEU A 232 0.96 -14.69 9.25
N LYS A 233 1.51 -13.51 9.02
CA LYS A 233 0.72 -12.41 8.47
C LYS A 233 0.70 -12.61 6.97
N ASN A 234 -0.48 -12.92 6.44
CA ASN A 234 -0.76 -12.81 5.00
C ASN A 234 0.10 -13.72 4.09
N GLY A 235 0.28 -15.00 4.44
CA GLY A 235 1.07 -15.94 3.64
C GLY A 235 0.45 -16.35 2.30
N ASN A 236 -0.85 -16.14 2.13
CA ASN A 236 -1.58 -16.31 0.87
C ASN A 236 -1.69 -15.00 0.08
N PHE A 237 -1.00 -13.93 0.49
CA PHE A 237 -0.94 -12.63 -0.18
C PHE A 237 -2.27 -11.92 -0.51
N GLU A 238 -3.43 -12.41 -0.09
CA GLU A 238 -4.75 -11.84 -0.41
C GLU A 238 -4.97 -10.40 0.12
N ARG A 239 -4.10 -9.92 1.01
CA ARG A 239 -4.09 -8.54 1.46
C ARG A 239 -2.83 -7.84 0.97
N GLY A 240 -3.02 -6.70 0.32
CA GLY A 240 -1.92 -5.95 -0.25
C GLY A 240 -2.41 -4.62 -0.81
N PRO A 241 -1.57 -3.94 -1.61
CA PRO A 241 -1.88 -2.64 -2.18
C PRO A 241 -3.14 -2.64 -3.04
N TYR A 242 -3.59 -1.45 -3.40
CA TYR A 242 -4.67 -1.29 -4.36
C TYR A 242 -4.17 -1.70 -5.74
N ILE A 243 -4.83 -2.66 -6.37
CA ILE A 243 -4.61 -2.92 -7.80
C ILE A 243 -5.69 -2.15 -8.53
N ILE A 244 -5.26 -1.32 -9.46
CA ILE A 244 -6.14 -0.44 -10.21
C ILE A 244 -6.93 -1.29 -11.19
N PRO A 245 -8.27 -1.21 -11.20
CA PRO A 245 -9.08 -2.02 -12.11
C PRO A 245 -8.67 -1.80 -13.58
N ASN A 246 -8.77 -2.85 -14.39
CA ASN A 246 -8.41 -2.85 -15.82
C ASN A 246 -6.92 -2.58 -16.12
N THR A 247 -6.02 -2.71 -15.15
CA THR A 247 -4.58 -2.64 -15.40
C THR A 247 -3.91 -4.00 -15.22
N SER A 248 -3.03 -4.37 -16.15
CA SER A 248 -2.41 -5.70 -16.18
C SER A 248 -0.97 -5.74 -15.67
N PHE A 249 -0.36 -4.61 -15.29
CA PHE A 249 1.07 -4.52 -14.97
C PHE A 249 1.43 -4.90 -13.51
N GLY A 250 0.44 -5.22 -12.67
CA GLY A 250 0.66 -5.52 -11.25
C GLY A 250 1.16 -4.31 -10.45
N VAL A 251 1.66 -4.53 -9.24
CA VAL A 251 2.16 -3.44 -8.37
C VAL A 251 3.51 -3.82 -7.77
N LEU A 252 4.54 -3.02 -8.04
CA LEU A 252 5.86 -3.20 -7.46
C LEU A 252 5.88 -2.80 -5.99
N ILE A 253 6.49 -3.66 -5.18
CA ILE A 253 6.89 -3.34 -3.82
C ILE A 253 8.37 -2.93 -3.87
N PRO A 254 8.71 -1.68 -3.52
CA PRO A 254 10.07 -1.14 -3.64
C PRO A 254 11.14 -1.99 -2.92
N PRO A 255 12.39 -1.92 -3.37
CA PRO A 255 13.51 -2.54 -2.68
C PRO A 255 13.74 -1.93 -1.29
N GLU A 256 14.43 -2.68 -0.44
CA GLU A 256 14.85 -2.24 0.91
C GLU A 256 13.73 -1.69 1.81
N ILE A 257 12.47 -2.09 1.56
CA ILE A 257 11.33 -1.68 2.38
C ILE A 257 11.23 -2.53 3.64
N ASP A 258 11.05 -1.90 4.80
CA ASP A 258 10.87 -2.61 6.05
C ASP A 258 9.42 -3.15 6.24
N SER A 259 9.22 -3.96 7.29
CA SER A 259 7.90 -4.58 7.57
C SER A 259 6.80 -3.62 8.05
N ILE A 260 7.16 -2.39 8.44
CA ILE A 260 6.22 -1.36 8.88
C ILE A 260 5.72 -0.59 7.66
N HIS A 261 6.62 -0.26 6.74
CA HIS A 261 6.32 0.47 5.50
C HIS A 261 5.94 -0.44 4.33
N SER A 262 6.08 -1.76 4.47
CA SER A 262 5.62 -2.68 3.44
C SER A 262 4.09 -2.64 3.27
N PRO A 263 3.58 -2.51 2.02
CA PRO A 263 2.16 -2.62 1.73
C PRO A 263 1.66 -4.08 1.78
N LEU A 264 2.53 -5.05 2.03
CA LEU A 264 2.20 -6.46 2.24
C LEU A 264 2.31 -6.80 3.74
N PRO A 265 1.20 -6.96 4.48
CA PRO A 265 1.22 -7.15 5.93
C PRO A 265 2.16 -8.25 6.41
N GLY A 266 3.19 -7.84 7.14
CA GLY A 266 4.18 -8.73 7.76
C GLY A 266 5.24 -9.27 6.80
N TRP A 267 5.16 -8.96 5.51
CA TRP A 267 6.23 -9.24 4.56
C TRP A 267 7.03 -7.97 4.31
N PHE A 268 8.31 -8.11 3.98
CA PHE A 268 9.20 -6.99 3.65
C PHE A 268 10.15 -7.40 2.53
N VAL A 269 10.70 -6.41 1.82
CA VAL A 269 11.62 -6.60 0.69
C VAL A 269 12.98 -6.13 1.15
N GLU A 270 13.87 -7.05 1.48
CA GLU A 270 15.23 -6.73 1.92
C GLU A 270 16.23 -6.65 0.77
N SER A 271 15.77 -6.90 -0.45
CA SER A 271 16.61 -7.04 -1.63
C SER A 271 16.78 -5.72 -2.38
N LEU A 272 17.79 -5.65 -3.25
CA LEU A 272 18.15 -4.45 -4.02
C LEU A 272 17.17 -4.13 -5.15
N LYS A 273 16.30 -5.07 -5.50
CA LYS A 273 15.26 -4.94 -6.52
C LYS A 273 13.89 -5.26 -5.93
N ALA A 274 12.88 -4.72 -6.59
CA ALA A 274 11.48 -4.87 -6.24
C ALA A 274 10.98 -6.31 -6.41
N VAL A 275 9.85 -6.59 -5.79
CA VAL A 275 8.99 -7.75 -6.10
C VAL A 275 7.67 -7.23 -6.68
N ARG A 276 6.97 -8.02 -7.49
CA ARG A 276 5.68 -7.62 -8.06
C ARG A 276 4.54 -8.33 -7.35
N TYR A 277 3.58 -7.56 -6.86
CA TYR A 277 2.29 -8.05 -6.40
C TYR A 277 1.34 -8.16 -7.59
N ILE A 278 0.77 -9.34 -7.81
CA ILE A 278 -0.02 -9.68 -9.00
C ILE A 278 -1.41 -10.22 -8.63
N ASP A 279 -2.32 -10.23 -9.61
CA ASP A 279 -3.68 -10.72 -9.43
C ASP A 279 -4.12 -11.84 -10.38
N SER A 280 -5.18 -12.54 -10.00
CA SER A 280 -5.78 -13.62 -10.79
C SER A 280 -6.58 -13.15 -12.01
N GLU A 281 -6.81 -11.85 -12.14
CA GLU A 281 -7.52 -11.32 -13.32
C GLU A 281 -6.59 -11.28 -14.53
N HIS A 282 -5.29 -11.03 -14.30
CA HIS A 282 -4.30 -10.90 -15.36
C HIS A 282 -3.23 -11.99 -15.35
N TYR A 283 -3.07 -12.72 -14.25
CA TYR A 283 -2.01 -13.71 -14.06
C TYR A 283 -2.54 -15.06 -13.56
N ALA A 284 -1.78 -16.12 -13.81
CA ALA A 284 -2.00 -17.41 -13.17
C ALA A 284 -1.53 -17.36 -11.71
N ILE A 285 -2.48 -17.54 -10.79
CA ILE A 285 -2.22 -17.51 -9.33
C ILE A 285 -2.43 -18.92 -8.75
N PRO A 286 -1.50 -19.45 -7.93
CA PRO A 286 -1.62 -20.80 -7.37
C PRO A 286 -2.87 -20.98 -6.50
N LYS A 287 -3.24 -19.98 -5.69
CA LYS A 287 -4.42 -20.03 -4.83
C LYS A 287 -4.99 -18.64 -4.56
N GLY A 288 -6.31 -18.54 -4.51
CA GLY A 288 -6.97 -17.27 -4.21
C GLY A 288 -6.88 -16.30 -5.39
N HIS A 289 -6.57 -15.04 -5.11
CA HIS A 289 -6.59 -13.96 -6.07
C HIS A 289 -5.28 -13.20 -6.19
N ARG A 290 -4.28 -13.46 -5.32
CA ARG A 290 -3.06 -12.65 -5.23
C ARG A 290 -1.82 -13.50 -5.00
N ALA A 291 -0.70 -13.08 -5.57
CA ALA A 291 0.61 -13.68 -5.33
C ALA A 291 1.72 -12.65 -5.47
N VAL A 292 2.97 -13.08 -5.23
CA VAL A 292 4.17 -12.27 -5.43
C VAL A 292 5.07 -12.92 -6.47
N GLU A 293 5.50 -12.15 -7.48
CA GLU A 293 6.50 -12.52 -8.48
C GLU A 293 7.88 -11.92 -8.12
N LEU A 294 8.94 -12.73 -8.20
CA LEU A 294 10.33 -12.32 -7.93
C LEU A 294 11.05 -11.99 -9.24
N LEU A 295 11.27 -10.71 -9.54
CA LEU A 295 11.55 -10.22 -10.90
C LEU A 295 13.02 -10.27 -11.33
N ALA A 296 13.96 -10.15 -10.39
CA ALA A 296 15.34 -9.78 -10.69
C ALA A 296 16.37 -10.72 -10.05
N GLY A 297 16.17 -12.02 -10.21
CA GLY A 297 17.08 -13.04 -9.70
C GLY A 297 17.41 -12.83 -8.22
N ARG A 298 18.69 -12.97 -7.87
CA ARG A 298 19.16 -12.89 -6.47
C ARG A 298 19.01 -11.52 -5.83
N GLU A 299 18.74 -10.50 -6.63
CA GLU A 299 18.49 -9.16 -6.14
C GLU A 299 17.00 -8.91 -5.85
N SER A 300 16.11 -9.90 -6.01
CA SER A 300 14.69 -9.82 -5.69
C SER A 300 14.30 -10.90 -4.66
N ALA A 301 13.86 -10.46 -3.49
CA ALA A 301 13.53 -11.33 -2.38
C ALA A 301 12.42 -10.75 -1.50
N ILE A 302 11.60 -11.63 -0.96
CA ILE A 302 10.59 -11.28 0.04
C ILE A 302 10.78 -12.12 1.30
N ALA A 303 10.62 -11.50 2.46
CA ALA A 303 10.86 -12.13 3.74
C ALA A 303 9.81 -11.75 4.80
N GLN A 304 9.70 -12.60 5.81
CA GLN A 304 8.89 -12.38 7.02
C GLN A 304 9.65 -12.90 8.23
N ILE A 305 9.56 -12.18 9.35
CA ILE A 305 9.99 -12.66 10.67
C ILE A 305 8.75 -13.18 11.39
N VAL A 306 8.76 -14.47 11.74
CA VAL A 306 7.66 -15.15 12.43
C VAL A 306 8.06 -15.48 13.85
N THR A 307 7.10 -15.50 14.77
CA THR A 307 7.32 -15.95 16.16
C THR A 307 7.34 -17.48 16.22
N THR A 308 8.34 -18.04 16.86
CA THR A 308 8.59 -19.49 16.97
C THR A 308 8.97 -19.87 18.39
N VAL A 309 8.99 -21.17 18.69
CA VAL A 309 9.44 -21.72 19.97
C VAL A 309 10.80 -22.40 19.76
N PRO A 310 11.86 -22.00 20.47
CA PRO A 310 13.17 -22.63 20.36
C PRO A 310 13.09 -24.14 20.56
N GLY A 311 13.70 -24.90 19.66
CA GLY A 311 13.73 -26.37 19.68
C GLY A 311 12.48 -27.05 19.11
N LYS A 312 11.40 -26.30 18.79
CA LYS A 312 10.21 -26.87 18.14
C LYS A 312 10.43 -26.98 16.63
N THR A 313 9.99 -28.10 16.07
CA THR A 313 10.02 -28.37 14.63
C THR A 313 8.82 -27.73 13.92
N TYR A 314 9.05 -27.17 12.74
CA TYR A 314 8.02 -26.57 11.90
C TYR A 314 8.12 -27.05 10.46
N ASP A 315 6.97 -27.16 9.80
CA ASP A 315 6.83 -27.37 8.36
C ASP A 315 6.43 -26.05 7.69
N LEU A 316 7.32 -25.51 6.85
CA LEU A 316 7.04 -24.41 5.95
C LEU A 316 6.58 -24.99 4.61
N SER A 317 5.32 -24.80 4.25
CA SER A 317 4.76 -25.16 2.95
C SER A 317 4.44 -23.91 2.12
N PHE A 318 4.62 -24.00 0.80
CA PHE A 318 4.36 -22.91 -0.13
C PHE A 318 4.17 -23.45 -1.56
N SER A 319 3.64 -22.61 -2.44
CA SER A 319 3.53 -22.88 -3.87
C SER A 319 4.56 -22.05 -4.64
N VAL A 320 5.16 -22.65 -5.68
CA VAL A 320 6.06 -21.97 -6.63
C VAL A 320 5.63 -22.27 -8.05
N GLY A 321 5.70 -21.27 -8.93
CA GLY A 321 5.23 -21.41 -10.31
C GLY A 321 5.65 -20.29 -11.26
N ASP A 322 4.95 -20.19 -12.38
CA ASP A 322 5.01 -19.05 -13.30
C ASP A 322 3.65 -18.37 -13.45
N ALA A 323 3.67 -17.07 -13.77
CA ALA A 323 2.50 -16.20 -13.72
C ALA A 323 1.63 -16.24 -15.00
N SER A 324 1.90 -17.13 -15.96
CA SER A 324 1.28 -17.10 -17.30
C SER A 324 1.53 -15.78 -18.07
N ASN A 325 2.71 -15.20 -17.90
CA ASN A 325 3.11 -13.92 -18.50
C ASN A 325 4.24 -14.08 -19.54
N ASP A 326 4.31 -15.24 -20.21
CA ASP A 326 5.33 -15.58 -21.21
C ASP A 326 6.78 -15.59 -20.67
N CYS A 327 6.97 -15.60 -19.35
CA CYS A 327 8.29 -15.74 -18.73
C CYS A 327 8.80 -17.19 -18.83
N VAL A 328 9.38 -17.56 -19.98
CA VAL A 328 9.88 -18.91 -20.25
C VAL A 328 11.30 -19.10 -19.74
N GLY A 329 11.57 -20.22 -19.07
CA GLY A 329 12.94 -20.58 -18.67
C GLY A 329 13.01 -21.54 -17.49
N SER A 330 14.22 -22.07 -17.25
CA SER A 330 14.53 -22.88 -16.08
C SER A 330 14.76 -21.97 -14.87
N MET A 331 13.75 -21.87 -14.02
CA MET A 331 13.77 -21.04 -12.81
C MET A 331 14.19 -21.87 -11.60
N VAL A 332 14.80 -21.22 -10.61
CA VAL A 332 15.03 -21.82 -9.30
C VAL A 332 14.63 -20.82 -8.23
N LEU A 333 13.73 -21.24 -7.35
CA LEU A 333 13.38 -20.52 -6.13
C LEU A 333 14.22 -21.05 -4.98
N GLU A 334 14.90 -20.17 -4.24
CA GLU A 334 15.57 -20.53 -2.98
C GLU A 334 14.69 -20.09 -1.80
N ALA A 335 14.20 -21.06 -1.04
CA ALA A 335 13.46 -20.84 0.19
C ALA A 335 14.40 -21.01 1.40
N PHE A 336 14.30 -20.09 2.37
CA PHE A 336 15.07 -20.11 3.61
C PHE A 336 14.13 -20.09 4.80
N ALA A 337 14.41 -20.92 5.78
CA ALA A 337 13.71 -20.96 7.06
C ALA A 337 14.72 -21.19 8.19
N ASP A 338 14.99 -20.13 8.96
CA ASP A 338 16.03 -20.15 10.00
C ASP A 338 17.41 -20.53 9.41
N LYS A 339 17.96 -21.70 9.77
CA LYS A 339 19.24 -22.21 9.24
C LYS A 339 19.08 -23.13 8.03
N GLU A 340 17.86 -23.56 7.74
CA GLU A 340 17.59 -24.50 6.65
C GLU A 340 17.28 -23.74 5.35
N SER A 341 17.63 -24.36 4.24
CA SER A 341 17.35 -23.81 2.91
C SER A 341 17.01 -24.91 1.92
N LEU A 342 16.20 -24.57 0.91
CA LEU A 342 15.76 -25.47 -0.14
C LEU A 342 15.78 -24.75 -1.48
N LYS A 343 16.40 -25.37 -2.48
CA LYS A 343 16.33 -24.91 -3.88
C LYS A 343 15.26 -25.70 -4.60
N VAL A 344 14.32 -25.00 -5.22
CA VAL A 344 13.20 -25.58 -5.94
C VAL A 344 13.34 -25.26 -7.42
N PRO A 345 13.75 -26.23 -8.26
CA PRO A 345 13.73 -26.05 -9.69
C PRO A 345 12.29 -26.02 -10.21
N TYR A 346 12.02 -25.12 -11.14
CA TYR A 346 10.74 -24.98 -11.81
C TYR A 346 10.97 -24.65 -13.29
N GLU A 347 10.54 -25.53 -14.18
CA GLU A 347 10.62 -25.30 -15.63
C GLU A 347 9.40 -24.54 -16.11
N SER A 348 9.57 -23.23 -16.31
CA SER A 348 8.47 -22.36 -16.76
C SER A 348 8.23 -22.51 -18.25
N SER A 349 6.96 -22.76 -18.60
CA SER A 349 6.48 -22.66 -19.97
C SER A 349 5.87 -21.29 -20.31
N GLY A 350 5.81 -20.38 -19.32
CA GLY A 350 5.21 -19.05 -19.44
C GLY A 350 3.68 -19.06 -19.57
N LYS A 351 3.03 -20.20 -19.35
CA LYS A 351 1.58 -20.44 -19.56
C LYS A 351 0.81 -20.68 -18.27
N GLY A 352 1.45 -20.42 -17.14
CA GLY A 352 0.92 -20.68 -15.82
C GLY A 352 1.13 -22.11 -15.36
N GLY A 353 1.10 -22.27 -14.05
CA GLY A 353 1.25 -23.55 -13.39
C GLY A 353 1.96 -23.35 -12.06
N PHE A 354 1.89 -24.37 -11.20
CA PHE A 354 2.60 -24.35 -9.93
C PHE A 354 2.86 -25.75 -9.42
N THR A 355 3.81 -25.85 -8.50
CA THR A 355 4.03 -27.02 -7.66
C THR A 355 4.04 -26.61 -6.20
N ARG A 356 3.75 -27.56 -5.31
CA ARG A 356 3.77 -27.35 -3.86
C ARG A 356 5.01 -27.95 -3.26
N VAL A 357 5.58 -27.23 -2.30
CA VAL A 357 6.86 -27.54 -1.69
C VAL A 357 6.69 -27.49 -0.18
N MET A 358 7.49 -28.29 0.52
CA MET A 358 7.59 -28.28 1.97
C MET A 358 9.06 -28.27 2.40
N LEU A 359 9.40 -27.39 3.32
CA LEU A 359 10.70 -27.27 3.99
C LEU A 359 10.49 -27.44 5.49
N ARG A 360 11.02 -28.51 6.06
CA ARG A 360 11.01 -28.76 7.50
C ARG A 360 12.26 -28.15 8.14
N PHE A 361 12.09 -27.43 9.25
CA PHE A 361 13.22 -26.88 10.02
C PHE A 361 12.95 -26.90 11.53
N ASN A 362 14.01 -26.81 12.32
CA ASN A 362 13.92 -26.64 13.77
C ASN A 362 14.21 -25.16 14.11
N ALA A 363 13.31 -24.53 14.86
CA ALA A 363 13.46 -23.13 15.23
C ALA A 363 14.58 -22.95 16.25
N SER A 364 15.56 -22.10 15.93
CA SER A 364 16.71 -21.83 16.78
C SER A 364 16.44 -20.80 17.88
N GLY A 365 15.39 -19.98 17.71
CA GLY A 365 15.07 -18.87 18.60
C GLY A 365 13.57 -18.61 18.76
N LEU A 366 13.25 -17.54 19.49
CA LEU A 366 11.88 -17.04 19.69
C LEU A 366 11.26 -16.44 18.42
N SER A 367 12.09 -16.22 17.41
CA SER A 367 11.68 -15.86 16.06
C SER A 367 12.54 -16.58 15.03
N SER A 368 11.92 -16.90 13.90
CA SER A 368 12.61 -17.44 12.73
C SER A 368 12.32 -16.54 11.53
N ARG A 369 13.31 -16.41 10.66
CA ARG A 369 13.18 -15.69 9.39
C ARG A 369 12.80 -16.68 8.29
N VAL A 370 11.73 -16.38 7.57
CA VAL A 370 11.28 -17.09 6.37
C VAL A 370 11.49 -16.17 5.17
N ALA A 371 12.13 -16.65 4.11
CA ALA A 371 12.41 -15.84 2.94
C ALA A 371 12.44 -16.64 1.64
N PHE A 372 12.16 -15.95 0.53
CA PHE A 372 12.15 -16.51 -0.81
C PHE A 372 12.94 -15.62 -1.76
N TYR A 373 13.81 -16.22 -2.56
CA TYR A 373 14.67 -15.55 -3.53
C TYR A 373 14.53 -16.26 -4.87
N SER A 374 14.67 -15.50 -5.96
CA SER A 374 14.95 -16.10 -7.26
C SER A 374 16.47 -16.32 -7.40
N SER A 375 16.91 -17.49 -7.88
CA SER A 375 18.34 -17.71 -8.12
C SER A 375 18.84 -17.05 -9.40
N PHE A 376 17.97 -16.87 -10.39
CA PHE A 376 18.35 -16.54 -11.76
C PHE A 376 17.56 -15.34 -12.28
N TYR A 377 18.21 -14.57 -13.16
CA TYR A 377 17.56 -13.48 -13.88
C TYR A 377 16.80 -14.06 -15.07
N HIS A 378 15.54 -13.65 -15.20
CA HIS A 378 14.72 -13.97 -16.35
C HIS A 378 14.12 -12.69 -16.93
N THR A 379 14.00 -12.68 -18.25
CA THR A 379 13.38 -11.60 -19.01
C THR A 379 12.43 -12.22 -20.01
N LYS A 380 11.29 -11.59 -20.19
CA LYS A 380 10.38 -11.86 -21.30
C LYS A 380 11.01 -11.47 -22.65
N VAL A 381 10.34 -11.81 -23.74
CA VAL A 381 10.77 -11.46 -25.11
C VAL A 381 10.83 -9.93 -25.32
N ASP A 382 9.95 -9.18 -24.66
CA ASP A 382 9.92 -7.72 -24.65
C ASP A 382 10.95 -7.08 -23.70
N ALA A 383 11.88 -7.89 -23.17
CA ALA A 383 12.93 -7.51 -22.21
C ALA A 383 12.43 -7.09 -20.81
N ALA A 384 11.13 -7.19 -20.52
CA ALA A 384 10.64 -6.93 -19.16
C ALA A 384 11.11 -8.02 -18.19
N LEU A 385 11.42 -7.62 -16.97
CA LEU A 385 11.88 -8.52 -15.91
C LEU A 385 10.72 -9.39 -15.40
N CYS A 386 11.03 -10.66 -15.14
CA CYS A 386 10.05 -11.65 -14.69
C CYS A 386 10.75 -12.75 -13.90
N GLY A 387 9.98 -13.62 -13.25
CA GLY A 387 10.55 -14.76 -12.54
C GLY A 387 9.51 -15.63 -11.83
N PRO A 388 9.95 -16.47 -10.88
CA PRO A 388 9.05 -17.38 -10.20
C PRO A 388 8.07 -16.62 -9.30
N ILE A 389 6.85 -17.14 -9.21
CA ILE A 389 5.84 -16.66 -8.26
C ILE A 389 5.86 -17.49 -6.99
N VAL A 390 5.51 -16.86 -5.86
CA VAL A 390 5.35 -17.49 -4.55
C VAL A 390 3.96 -17.17 -4.01
N ASP A 391 3.28 -18.19 -3.48
CA ASP A 391 1.95 -18.08 -2.90
C ASP A 391 1.65 -19.24 -1.92
N ASP A 392 0.51 -19.21 -1.22
CA ASP A 392 0.00 -20.21 -0.28
C ASP A 392 1.02 -20.60 0.80
N VAL A 393 1.75 -19.60 1.32
CA VAL A 393 2.77 -19.81 2.36
C VAL A 393 2.09 -20.10 3.70
N MET A 394 2.41 -21.25 4.27
CA MET A 394 1.89 -21.71 5.55
C MET A 394 3.02 -22.32 6.38
N LEU A 395 3.07 -21.95 7.66
CA LEU A 395 4.00 -22.49 8.63
C LEU A 395 3.21 -23.17 9.74
N VAL A 396 3.46 -24.45 9.97
CA VAL A 396 2.76 -25.23 10.98
C VAL A 396 3.79 -25.87 11.90
N ALA A 397 3.55 -25.78 13.21
CA ALA A 397 4.36 -26.49 14.17
C ALA A 397 4.04 -27.99 14.08
N VAL A 398 5.07 -28.82 13.98
CA VAL A 398 4.91 -30.28 13.99
C VAL A 398 4.88 -30.72 15.45
N ASP A 399 3.87 -31.49 15.82
CA ASP A 399 3.84 -32.18 17.10
C ASP A 399 4.54 -33.54 16.91
N ASP A 400 5.45 -33.87 17.82
CA ASP A 400 6.22 -35.12 17.81
C ASP A 400 5.35 -36.37 18.05
#